data_AF-A0A1R1AMJ1-F1
#
_entry.id   AF-A0A1R1AMJ1-F1
#
_cell.length_a   1.000
_cell.length_b   1.000
_cell.length_c   1.000
_cell.angle_alpha   90.00
_cell.angle_beta   90.00
_cell.angle_gamma   90.00
#
_symmetry.space_group_name_H-M   'P 1'
#
loop_
_entity.id
_entity.type
_entity.pdbx_description
1 polymer ?
#
loop_
_entity_poly.entity_id
_entity_poly.type
_entity_poly.pdbx_seq_one_letter_code
_entity_poly.pdbx_strand_id
1 'polypeptide(L)'
;MNKLVIGTVVTSVIAGASLIGLMTTSVNDRSIVQAKDNVNQITQQHVKQPETSISNDSFRNIEAAKQSLVFEIKGEASLFEGTYHFTIKQGDKIIMTDFGTASLGGPEWGKVNQTIIVPVNKLSLDIPLHIELYEIDQESGEQVRKVIMPLTMYASSKNVDNESFRNLMITPVSVDYSLKGEARLLEGTYNYTLKHGEKVLAAGFGTASIGAPDWGKVQYDWNRVGEHN
;
A
#
# COMPACT_ATOMS: atom_id res chain seq x y z
N MET A 1 12.59 -21.03 -4.84
CA MET A 1 11.59 -21.21 -3.74
C MET A 1 11.18 -19.83 -3.29
N ASN A 2 9.93 -19.43 -3.56
CA ASN A 2 9.55 -18.02 -3.53
C ASN A 2 8.95 -17.69 -2.16
N LYS A 3 9.64 -16.85 -1.38
CA LYS A 3 9.08 -16.27 -0.16
C LYS A 3 8.18 -15.10 -0.56
N LEU A 4 6.86 -15.28 -0.42
CA LEU A 4 5.91 -14.18 -0.55
C LEU A 4 5.99 -13.30 0.70
N VAL A 5 6.91 -12.33 0.68
CA VAL A 5 6.96 -11.28 1.71
C VAL A 5 5.93 -10.22 1.31
N ILE A 6 4.67 -10.44 1.72
CA ILE A 6 3.67 -9.37 1.75
C ILE A 6 4.23 -8.27 2.66
N GLY A 7 4.11 -7.01 2.21
CA GLY A 7 4.88 -5.88 2.74
C GLY A 7 4.99 -5.87 4.26
N THR A 8 6.21 -6.06 4.76
CA THR A 8 6.47 -6.16 6.20
C THR A 8 6.22 -4.82 6.87
N VAL A 9 4.99 -4.58 7.30
CA VAL A 9 4.71 -3.63 8.38
C VAL A 9 5.37 -4.22 9.62
N VAL A 10 6.65 -3.87 9.82
CA VAL A 10 7.34 -4.13 11.08
C VAL A 10 6.69 -3.22 12.11
N THR A 11 5.56 -3.68 12.67
CA THR A 11 5.04 -3.20 13.94
C THR A 11 6.01 -3.69 15.02
N SER A 12 7.20 -3.10 15.05
CA SER A 12 8.07 -3.10 16.21
C SER A 12 7.40 -2.27 17.29
N VAL A 13 6.35 -2.83 17.88
CA VAL A 13 5.72 -2.28 19.07
C VAL A 13 6.72 -2.48 20.19
N ILE A 14 7.57 -1.48 20.34
CA ILE A 14 8.38 -1.30 21.53
C ILE A 14 7.37 -1.02 22.64
N ALA A 15 6.92 -2.08 23.29
CA ALA A 15 6.10 -2.02 24.48
C ALA A 15 6.98 -1.43 25.59
N GLY A 16 7.02 -0.10 25.64
CA GLY A 16 7.72 0.70 26.63
C GLY A 16 7.04 0.57 27.99
N ALA A 17 7.10 -0.63 28.57
CA ALA A 17 6.73 -0.85 29.95
C ALA A 17 7.63 0.01 30.83
N SER A 18 7.05 1.05 31.42
CA SER A 18 7.69 1.89 32.43
C SER A 18 7.97 1.03 33.67
N LEU A 19 9.19 0.48 33.74
CA LEU A 19 9.66 -0.41 34.81
C LEU A 19 9.82 0.33 36.15
N ILE A 20 8.68 0.65 36.78
CA ILE A 20 8.61 0.91 38.22
C ILE A 20 8.60 -0.47 38.90
N GLY A 21 9.75 -0.87 39.40
CA GLY A 21 9.97 -2.25 39.87
C GLY A 21 9.36 -2.56 41.23
N LEU A 22 8.77 -3.75 41.34
CA LEU A 22 8.58 -4.47 42.60
C LEU A 22 9.07 -5.91 42.40
N MET A 23 10.03 -6.35 43.21
CA MET A 23 10.45 -7.76 43.23
C MET A 23 9.60 -8.52 44.26
N THR A 24 8.86 -9.54 43.81
CA THR A 24 8.32 -10.59 44.68
C THR A 24 8.60 -11.95 44.05
N THR A 25 9.06 -12.89 44.88
CA THR A 25 9.47 -14.23 44.45
C THR A 25 8.33 -15.23 44.52
N SER A 26 8.18 -16.08 43.50
CA SER A 26 7.64 -17.43 43.69
C SER A 26 8.15 -18.38 42.60
N VAL A 27 8.44 -19.61 42.97
CA VAL A 27 8.81 -20.72 42.08
C VAL A 27 7.89 -21.89 42.41
N ASN A 28 7.33 -22.54 41.39
CA ASN A 28 6.94 -23.95 41.49
C ASN A 28 6.85 -24.61 40.10
N ASP A 29 6.88 -25.94 40.10
CA ASP A 29 7.31 -26.77 38.97
C ASP A 29 6.30 -27.92 38.70
N ARG A 30 6.16 -28.31 37.42
CA ARG A 30 5.38 -29.48 36.88
C ARG A 30 3.84 -29.37 37.07
N SER A 31 2.97 -30.09 36.34
CA SER A 31 3.14 -31.14 35.31
C SER A 31 1.99 -31.06 34.28
N ILE A 32 2.16 -31.57 33.05
CA ILE A 32 1.04 -31.93 32.15
C ILE A 32 1.29 -33.34 31.56
N VAL A 33 0.23 -34.14 31.44
CA VAL A 33 0.23 -35.55 31.03
C VAL A 33 -0.27 -35.73 29.58
N GLN A 34 0.12 -36.81 28.91
CA GLN A 34 -0.22 -37.10 27.50
C GLN A 34 -1.60 -37.77 27.29
N ALA A 35 -2.33 -37.24 26.30
CA ALA A 35 -3.15 -37.97 25.31
C ALA A 35 -4.37 -38.81 25.82
N LYS A 36 -5.31 -39.30 24.99
CA LYS A 36 -5.48 -39.36 23.52
C LYS A 36 -6.95 -39.08 23.14
N ASP A 37 -7.24 -38.77 21.86
CA ASP A 37 -7.97 -39.67 20.96
C ASP A 37 -8.16 -39.10 19.53
N ASN A 38 -8.57 -39.97 18.58
CA ASN A 38 -8.78 -39.69 17.14
C ASN A 38 -10.31 -39.67 16.85
N VAL A 39 -10.87 -39.28 15.68
CA VAL A 39 -10.67 -39.81 14.31
C VAL A 39 -11.21 -38.82 13.22
N ASN A 40 -10.51 -38.79 12.08
CA ASN A 40 -10.94 -38.49 10.68
C ASN A 40 -12.47 -38.48 10.36
N GLN A 41 -13.02 -37.82 9.31
CA GLN A 41 -12.66 -36.77 8.31
C GLN A 41 -13.99 -36.52 7.48
N ILE A 42 -14.21 -35.75 6.39
CA ILE A 42 -13.44 -34.96 5.40
C ILE A 42 -14.32 -33.76 4.91
N THR A 43 -13.70 -32.67 4.41
CA THR A 43 -14.20 -31.67 3.42
C THR A 43 -15.62 -31.09 3.47
N GLN A 44 -15.68 -29.75 3.49
CA GLN A 44 -15.97 -28.98 2.27
C GLN A 44 -14.93 -27.87 2.08
N GLN A 45 -14.58 -27.56 0.83
CA GLN A 45 -13.59 -26.53 0.50
C GLN A 45 -14.27 -25.21 0.15
N HIS A 46 -13.79 -24.10 0.71
CA HIS A 46 -13.97 -22.77 0.15
C HIS A 46 -12.59 -22.13 -0.04
N VAL A 47 -12.45 -21.27 -1.05
CA VAL A 47 -11.13 -20.84 -1.55
C VAL A 47 -10.46 -19.91 -0.54
N LYS A 48 -9.41 -20.38 0.13
CA LYS A 48 -8.67 -19.56 1.08
C LYS A 48 -7.65 -18.65 0.37
N GLN A 49 -8.04 -17.38 0.21
CA GLN A 49 -7.12 -16.27 -0.11
C GLN A 49 -6.03 -16.17 0.98
N PRO A 50 -4.77 -15.80 0.68
CA PRO A 50 -3.66 -15.92 1.63
C PRO A 50 -3.67 -14.84 2.73
N GLU A 51 -4.58 -15.00 3.68
CA GLU A 51 -4.60 -14.33 4.99
C GLU A 51 -3.29 -14.60 5.74
N THR A 52 -2.37 -13.63 5.68
CA THR A 52 -1.15 -13.68 6.49
C THR A 52 -1.47 -13.10 7.87
N SER A 53 -2.13 -13.89 8.72
CA SER A 53 -2.60 -13.46 10.04
C SER A 53 -1.42 -13.10 10.95
N ILE A 54 -1.18 -11.81 11.15
CA ILE A 54 -0.15 -11.32 12.07
C ILE A 54 -0.72 -11.36 13.50
N SER A 55 -0.06 -12.08 14.41
CA SER A 55 -0.46 -12.15 15.81
C SER A 55 0.72 -12.34 16.78
N ASN A 56 0.54 -11.89 18.02
CA ASN A 56 1.41 -12.05 19.18
C ASN A 56 0.58 -11.85 20.48
N ASP A 57 1.22 -11.80 21.64
CA ASP A 57 0.53 -11.71 22.94
C ASP A 57 -0.31 -10.44 23.15
N SER A 58 -0.06 -9.38 22.39
CA SER A 58 -0.72 -8.08 22.49
C SER A 58 -1.54 -7.68 21.26
N PHE A 59 -1.42 -8.38 20.13
CA PHE A 59 -2.11 -8.07 18.87
C PHE A 59 -2.56 -9.37 18.17
N ARG A 60 -3.78 -9.41 17.64
CA ARG A 60 -4.31 -10.55 16.88
C ARG A 60 -5.35 -10.10 15.86
N ASN A 61 -5.71 -11.01 14.95
CA ASN A 61 -6.71 -10.75 13.90
C ASN A 61 -6.38 -9.48 13.09
N ILE A 62 -5.08 -9.22 12.89
CA ILE A 62 -4.58 -8.01 12.22
C ILE A 62 -4.72 -8.18 10.71
N GLU A 63 -5.60 -7.38 10.12
CA GLU A 63 -5.99 -7.43 8.71
C GLU A 63 -5.85 -6.04 8.08
N ALA A 64 -5.31 -5.97 6.86
CA ALA A 64 -5.29 -4.75 6.06
C ALA A 64 -6.39 -4.83 4.98
N ALA A 65 -7.40 -3.97 5.08
CA ALA A 65 -8.64 -4.09 4.30
C ALA A 65 -8.63 -3.27 2.99
N LYS A 66 -7.86 -2.18 2.92
CA LYS A 66 -7.59 -1.39 1.72
C LYS A 66 -6.13 -0.98 1.70
N GLN A 67 -5.50 -1.05 0.52
CA GLN A 67 -4.15 -0.55 0.28
C GLN A 67 -4.01 -0.04 -1.16
N SER A 68 -4.07 1.27 -1.37
CA SER A 68 -3.88 1.89 -2.69
C SER A 68 -3.13 3.20 -2.64
N LEU A 69 -2.32 3.46 -3.66
CA LEU A 69 -1.60 4.72 -3.88
C LEU A 69 -2.39 5.54 -4.90
N VAL A 70 -2.65 6.82 -4.61
CA VAL A 70 -3.34 7.72 -5.55
C VAL A 70 -2.36 8.77 -6.07
N PHE A 71 -2.29 8.90 -7.39
CA PHE A 71 -1.50 9.91 -8.09
C PHE A 71 -2.40 10.75 -8.99
N GLU A 72 -2.07 12.01 -9.17
CA GLU A 72 -2.67 12.90 -10.16
C GLU A 72 -1.61 13.32 -11.17
N ILE A 73 -1.92 13.20 -12.46
CA ILE A 73 -1.06 13.62 -13.57
C ILE A 73 -1.70 14.81 -14.25
N LYS A 74 -0.98 15.93 -14.28
CA LYS A 74 -1.36 17.17 -14.95
C LYS A 74 -0.33 17.56 -15.99
N GLY A 75 -0.78 18.26 -17.03
CA GLY A 75 0.07 18.82 -18.07
C GLY A 75 -0.73 19.05 -19.35
N GLU A 76 -0.07 18.97 -20.49
CA GLU A 76 -0.69 19.16 -21.81
C GLU A 76 -0.22 18.10 -22.80
N ALA A 77 -1.04 17.77 -23.78
CA ALA A 77 -0.70 16.85 -24.85
C ALA A 77 -1.29 17.29 -26.21
N SER A 78 -0.61 16.93 -27.30
CA SER A 78 -1.03 17.12 -28.68
C SER A 78 -0.89 15.79 -29.42
N LEU A 79 -2.03 15.11 -29.60
CA LEU A 79 -2.17 13.69 -29.95
C LEU A 79 -3.35 13.51 -30.91
N PHE A 80 -3.40 12.43 -31.69
CA PHE A 80 -4.58 12.12 -32.50
C PHE A 80 -5.83 11.97 -31.61
N GLU A 81 -6.89 12.73 -31.93
CA GLU A 81 -8.12 12.87 -31.14
C GLU A 81 -7.93 13.21 -29.64
N GLY A 82 -6.71 13.61 -29.23
CA GLY A 82 -6.34 13.89 -27.84
C GLY A 82 -6.16 12.64 -26.97
N THR A 83 -6.24 11.43 -27.54
CA THR A 83 -6.22 10.18 -26.77
C THR A 83 -4.80 9.74 -26.44
N TYR A 84 -4.53 9.49 -25.16
CA TYR A 84 -3.31 8.86 -24.68
C TYR A 84 -3.61 7.55 -23.97
N HIS A 85 -2.68 6.62 -24.09
CA HIS A 85 -2.63 5.41 -23.30
C HIS A 85 -1.56 5.55 -22.22
N PHE A 86 -1.74 4.83 -21.10
CA PHE A 86 -0.70 4.73 -20.10
C PHE A 86 -0.56 3.33 -19.52
N THR A 87 0.68 2.96 -19.18
CA THR A 87 1.01 1.69 -18.53
C THR A 87 1.86 1.94 -17.29
N ILE A 88 1.42 1.40 -16.17
CA ILE A 88 2.13 1.43 -14.88
C ILE A 88 3.01 0.18 -14.79
N LYS A 89 4.32 0.36 -14.66
CA LYS A 89 5.31 -0.74 -14.62
C LYS A 89 6.15 -0.71 -13.36
N GLN A 90 6.64 -1.89 -12.97
CA GLN A 90 7.56 -2.07 -11.86
C GLN A 90 8.67 -3.05 -12.30
N GLY A 91 9.76 -2.50 -12.87
CA GLY A 91 10.62 -3.26 -13.77
C GLY A 91 9.83 -3.73 -14.99
N ASP A 92 10.07 -4.97 -15.46
CA ASP A 92 9.34 -5.55 -16.60
C ASP A 92 7.86 -5.88 -16.30
N LYS A 93 7.45 -5.84 -15.02
CA LYS A 93 6.10 -6.21 -14.59
C LYS A 93 5.12 -5.07 -14.83
N ILE A 94 4.13 -5.29 -15.70
CA ILE A 94 2.95 -4.44 -15.81
C ILE A 94 2.06 -4.61 -14.56
N ILE A 95 1.68 -3.49 -13.95
CA ILE A 95 0.78 -3.43 -12.78
C ILE A 95 -0.66 -3.14 -13.22
N MET A 96 -0.81 -2.22 -14.16
CA MET A 96 -2.05 -1.90 -14.89
C MET A 96 -1.72 -1.15 -16.19
N THR A 97 -2.64 -1.20 -17.15
CA THR A 97 -2.66 -0.38 -18.38
C THR A 97 -4.06 0.18 -18.51
N ASP A 98 -4.17 1.43 -18.94
CA ASP A 98 -5.43 2.16 -19.12
C ASP A 98 -5.27 3.27 -20.16
N PHE A 99 -6.27 4.14 -20.34
CA PHE A 99 -6.23 5.27 -21.26
C PHE A 99 -6.92 6.52 -20.69
N GLY A 100 -6.76 7.64 -21.38
CA GLY A 100 -7.43 8.89 -21.09
C GLY A 100 -7.43 9.82 -22.30
N THR A 101 -8.14 10.94 -22.20
CA THR A 101 -8.27 11.92 -23.28
C THR A 101 -7.90 13.30 -22.76
N ALA A 102 -7.08 14.03 -23.52
CA ALA A 102 -6.75 15.42 -23.27
C ALA A 102 -7.94 16.32 -23.67
N SER A 103 -8.01 17.54 -23.15
CA SER A 103 -9.18 18.42 -23.39
C SER A 103 -9.37 18.91 -24.83
N LEU A 104 -8.41 18.63 -25.72
CA LEU A 104 -8.38 18.91 -27.16
C LEU A 104 -7.51 17.84 -27.84
N GLY A 105 -7.75 17.58 -29.12
CA GLY A 105 -6.82 16.83 -29.97
C GLY A 105 -5.77 17.71 -30.64
N GLY A 106 -4.74 17.09 -31.21
CA GLY A 106 -3.73 17.77 -32.02
C GLY A 106 -4.30 18.31 -33.34
N PRO A 107 -3.72 19.37 -33.93
CA PRO A 107 -2.44 20.02 -33.56
C PRO A 107 -2.51 20.96 -32.33
N GLU A 108 -3.69 21.24 -31.81
CA GLU A 108 -3.86 21.97 -30.55
C GLU A 108 -3.27 21.19 -29.35
N TRP A 109 -3.06 21.90 -28.23
CA TRP A 109 -2.59 21.31 -26.98
C TRP A 109 -3.76 21.19 -25.99
N GLY A 110 -4.25 19.97 -25.81
CA GLY A 110 -5.27 19.63 -24.83
C GLY A 110 -4.68 19.49 -23.43
N LYS A 111 -5.44 19.83 -22.40
CA LYS A 111 -5.03 19.62 -20.99
C LYS A 111 -5.16 18.15 -20.63
N VAL A 112 -4.11 17.58 -20.02
CA VAL A 112 -4.12 16.28 -19.36
C VAL A 112 -4.46 16.51 -17.88
N ASN A 113 -5.40 15.72 -17.35
CA ASN A 113 -5.74 15.68 -15.92
C ASN A 113 -6.26 14.29 -15.55
N GLN A 114 -5.35 13.38 -15.16
CA GLN A 114 -5.64 11.96 -14.91
C GLN A 114 -5.40 11.60 -13.44
N THR A 115 -6.39 10.98 -12.79
CA THR A 115 -6.20 10.31 -11.49
C THR A 115 -5.87 8.84 -11.71
N ILE A 116 -4.88 8.31 -11.01
CA ILE A 116 -4.42 6.92 -11.10
C ILE A 116 -4.42 6.30 -9.71
N ILE A 117 -5.10 5.15 -9.56
CA ILE A 117 -5.20 4.42 -8.29
C ILE A 117 -4.45 3.10 -8.43
N VAL A 118 -3.23 3.03 -7.90
CA VAL A 118 -2.36 1.85 -7.99
C VAL A 118 -2.57 0.96 -6.76
N PRO A 119 -3.05 -0.29 -6.92
CA PRO A 119 -3.29 -1.18 -5.79
C PRO A 119 -1.97 -1.75 -5.25
N VAL A 120 -1.69 -1.53 -3.96
CA VAL A 120 -0.40 -1.88 -3.33
C VAL A 120 -0.16 -3.39 -3.30
N ASN A 121 -1.22 -4.20 -3.24
CA ASN A 121 -1.12 -5.66 -3.28
C ASN A 121 -0.53 -6.23 -4.59
N LYS A 122 -0.41 -5.43 -5.65
CA LYS A 122 0.32 -5.79 -6.88
C LYS A 122 1.81 -5.40 -6.84
N LEU A 123 2.25 -4.60 -5.88
CA LEU A 123 3.59 -4.00 -5.84
C LEU A 123 4.60 -4.86 -5.08
N SER A 124 5.83 -4.93 -5.61
CA SER A 124 7.04 -5.30 -4.87
C SER A 124 7.53 -4.12 -4.01
N LEU A 125 8.39 -4.36 -3.02
CA LEU A 125 8.97 -3.28 -2.19
C LEU A 125 10.18 -2.61 -2.84
N ASP A 126 11.06 -3.39 -3.47
CA ASP A 126 12.43 -2.99 -3.79
C ASP A 126 12.65 -2.55 -5.25
N ILE A 127 11.57 -2.46 -6.04
CA ILE A 127 11.61 -2.17 -7.48
C ILE A 127 10.88 -0.85 -7.74
N PRO A 128 11.50 0.18 -8.34
CA PRO A 128 10.84 1.46 -8.57
C PRO A 128 9.62 1.36 -9.51
N LEU A 129 8.55 2.06 -9.13
CA LEU A 129 7.33 2.19 -9.91
C LEU A 129 7.50 3.29 -10.96
N HIS A 130 7.03 3.05 -12.18
CA HIS A 130 7.07 3.99 -13.30
C HIS A 130 5.72 4.03 -14.01
N ILE A 131 5.47 5.13 -14.73
CA ILE A 131 4.44 5.23 -15.75
C ILE A 131 5.08 5.48 -17.12
N GLU A 132 4.59 4.77 -18.13
CA GLU A 132 4.79 5.10 -19.54
C GLU A 132 3.49 5.73 -20.06
N LEU A 133 3.54 6.96 -20.57
CA LEU A 133 2.46 7.57 -21.38
C LEU A 133 2.85 7.49 -22.85
N TYR A 134 1.91 7.19 -23.74
CA TYR A 134 2.17 7.06 -25.18
C TYR A 134 0.87 7.23 -25.98
N GLU A 135 1.04 7.48 -27.27
CA GLU A 135 -0.04 7.38 -28.27
C GLU A 135 0.01 5.98 -28.89
N ILE A 136 -1.14 5.44 -29.32
CA ILE A 136 -1.17 4.25 -30.18
C ILE A 136 -1.40 4.74 -31.61
N ASP A 137 -0.46 4.46 -32.48
CA ASP A 137 -0.58 4.76 -33.90
C ASP A 137 -1.73 3.96 -34.52
N GLN A 138 -2.64 4.61 -35.23
CA GLN A 138 -3.90 4.00 -35.68
C GLN A 138 -3.74 3.15 -36.96
N GLU A 139 -2.61 3.24 -37.68
CA GLU A 139 -2.33 2.44 -38.87
C GLU A 139 -1.57 1.15 -38.54
N SER A 140 -0.59 1.24 -37.64
CA SER A 140 0.30 0.14 -37.24
C SER A 140 -0.05 -0.54 -35.92
N GLY A 141 -0.73 0.17 -35.01
CA GLY A 141 -0.96 -0.27 -33.63
C GLY A 141 0.26 -0.12 -32.70
N GLU A 142 1.36 0.51 -33.17
CA GLU A 142 2.58 0.68 -32.37
C GLU A 142 2.47 1.80 -31.30
N GLN A 143 3.29 1.70 -30.26
CA GLN A 143 3.37 2.69 -29.18
C GLN A 143 4.34 3.81 -29.55
N VAL A 144 3.81 4.97 -29.95
CA VAL A 144 4.59 6.12 -30.41
C VAL A 144 4.57 7.27 -29.39
N ARG A 145 5.44 8.27 -29.59
CA ARG A 145 5.49 9.53 -28.79
C ARG A 145 5.66 9.30 -27.28
N LYS A 146 6.34 8.21 -26.89
CA LYS A 146 6.38 7.74 -25.50
C LYS A 146 7.15 8.68 -24.56
N VAL A 147 6.57 8.92 -23.38
CA VAL A 147 7.20 9.51 -22.20
C VAL A 147 7.25 8.48 -21.07
N ILE A 148 8.34 8.45 -20.28
CA ILE A 148 8.48 7.61 -19.09
C ILE A 148 8.78 8.49 -17.88
N MET A 149 8.07 8.29 -16.77
CA MET A 149 8.26 9.02 -15.50
C MET A 149 8.26 8.08 -14.28
N PRO A 150 9.03 8.38 -13.23
CA PRO A 150 8.97 7.64 -11.97
C PRO A 150 7.74 8.04 -11.15
N LEU A 151 7.04 7.05 -10.58
CA LEU A 151 5.96 7.25 -9.63
C LEU A 151 6.50 7.13 -8.20
N THR A 152 6.67 8.26 -7.53
CA THR A 152 7.17 8.33 -6.14
C THR A 152 6.15 8.99 -5.22
N MET A 153 5.96 8.42 -4.04
CA MET A 153 4.96 8.86 -3.05
C MET A 153 5.36 10.13 -2.28
N TYR A 154 6.54 10.68 -2.54
CA TYR A 154 7.23 11.61 -1.63
C TYR A 154 7.76 12.89 -2.31
N ALA A 155 7.54 13.04 -3.62
CA ALA A 155 7.94 14.20 -4.40
C ALA A 155 7.08 14.24 -5.66
N SER A 156 6.82 15.42 -6.21
CA SER A 156 6.23 15.51 -7.54
C SER A 156 7.32 15.32 -8.61
N SER A 157 7.12 14.42 -9.56
CA SER A 157 7.99 14.36 -10.75
C SER A 157 7.51 15.42 -11.75
N LYS A 158 8.42 16.25 -12.27
CA LYS A 158 8.06 17.41 -13.11
C LYS A 158 9.01 17.57 -14.29
N ASN A 159 8.50 18.12 -15.40
CA ASN A 159 9.21 18.48 -16.63
C ASN A 159 9.81 17.26 -17.35
N VAL A 160 8.94 16.38 -17.84
CA VAL A 160 9.31 15.42 -18.90
C VAL A 160 8.41 15.68 -20.10
N ASP A 161 9.01 16.32 -21.10
CA ASP A 161 8.35 16.90 -22.25
C ASP A 161 8.95 16.28 -23.53
N ASN A 162 8.13 16.10 -24.57
CA ASN A 162 8.53 15.68 -25.91
C ASN A 162 7.68 16.39 -26.99
N GLU A 163 7.66 15.88 -28.21
CA GLU A 163 6.91 16.45 -29.34
C GLU A 163 5.38 16.46 -29.16
N SER A 164 4.84 15.70 -28.21
CA SER A 164 3.40 15.45 -28.06
C SER A 164 2.88 15.48 -26.62
N PHE A 165 3.75 15.54 -25.62
CA PHE A 165 3.42 15.75 -24.21
C PHE A 165 4.32 16.85 -23.66
N ARG A 166 3.77 17.77 -22.85
CA ARG A 166 4.57 18.84 -22.22
C ARG A 166 4.01 19.27 -20.88
N ASN A 167 4.80 20.03 -20.12
CA ASN A 167 4.45 20.51 -18.79
C ASN A 167 4.00 19.38 -17.84
N LEU A 168 4.44 18.14 -18.09
CA LEU A 168 3.97 16.99 -17.31
C LEU A 168 4.46 17.10 -15.86
N MET A 169 3.51 16.94 -14.94
CA MET A 169 3.71 16.90 -13.51
C MET A 169 2.86 15.76 -12.93
N ILE A 170 3.50 14.87 -12.17
CA ILE A 170 2.81 13.87 -11.36
C ILE A 170 2.93 14.29 -9.90
N THR A 171 1.80 14.35 -9.20
CA THR A 171 1.76 14.63 -7.76
C THR A 171 1.16 13.42 -7.02
N PRO A 172 1.81 12.90 -5.97
CA PRO A 172 1.19 11.88 -5.11
C PRO A 172 0.06 12.53 -4.30
N VAL A 173 -1.17 12.08 -4.53
CA VAL A 173 -2.39 12.65 -3.93
C VAL A 173 -2.64 12.05 -2.55
N SER A 174 -2.70 10.73 -2.41
CA SER A 174 -2.97 10.07 -1.13
C SER A 174 -2.36 8.69 -1.01
N VAL A 175 -2.25 8.24 0.23
CA VAL A 175 -2.19 6.82 0.58
C VAL A 175 -3.50 6.46 1.24
N ASP A 176 -4.21 5.50 0.65
CA ASP A 176 -5.45 4.95 1.20
C ASP A 176 -5.11 3.59 1.82
N TYR A 177 -4.89 3.56 3.14
CA TYR A 177 -4.51 2.35 3.87
C TYR A 177 -5.41 2.14 5.09
N SER A 178 -6.11 1.01 5.17
CA SER A 178 -6.93 0.68 6.35
C SER A 178 -6.48 -0.61 7.04
N LEU A 179 -6.38 -0.54 8.36
CA LEU A 179 -6.01 -1.63 9.25
C LEU A 179 -7.16 -1.91 10.23
N LYS A 180 -7.42 -3.19 10.50
CA LYS A 180 -8.36 -3.66 11.53
C LYS A 180 -7.75 -4.80 12.33
N GLY A 181 -8.28 -5.04 13.52
CA GLY A 181 -8.00 -6.22 14.32
C GLY A 181 -8.26 -6.00 15.81
N GLU A 182 -7.54 -6.72 16.66
CA GLU A 182 -7.71 -6.66 18.11
C GLU A 182 -6.35 -6.53 18.82
N ALA A 183 -6.31 -5.73 19.87
CA ALA A 183 -5.12 -5.53 20.69
C ALA A 183 -5.45 -5.57 22.20
N ARG A 184 -4.53 -6.11 22.99
CA ARG A 184 -4.60 -6.22 24.45
C ARG A 184 -3.41 -5.46 25.04
N LEU A 185 -3.68 -4.22 25.46
CA LEU A 185 -2.65 -3.22 25.75
C LEU A 185 -2.96 -2.53 27.08
N LEU A 186 -1.94 -2.32 27.91
CA LEU A 186 -2.08 -1.46 29.10
C LEU A 186 -2.54 -0.06 28.65
N GLU A 187 -3.59 0.47 29.28
CA GLU A 187 -4.25 1.73 28.90
C GLU A 187 -4.75 1.79 27.43
N GLY A 188 -4.87 0.64 26.76
CA GLY A 188 -5.39 0.51 25.40
C GLY A 188 -4.52 1.16 24.30
N THR A 189 -3.40 1.79 24.63
CA THR A 189 -2.68 2.70 23.72
C THR A 189 -1.58 1.98 22.93
N TYR A 190 -1.50 2.24 21.62
CA TYR A 190 -0.46 1.72 20.73
C TYR A 190 0.20 2.83 19.91
N ASN A 191 1.47 2.62 19.55
CA ASN A 191 2.17 3.38 18.52
C ASN A 191 2.23 2.56 17.23
N TYR A 192 2.22 3.23 16.08
CA TYR A 192 2.34 2.60 14.76
C TYR A 192 3.31 3.36 13.86
N THR A 193 3.83 2.65 12.85
CA THR A 193 4.61 3.21 11.75
C THR A 193 4.19 2.50 10.46
N LEU A 194 3.70 3.23 9.47
CA LEU A 194 3.50 2.71 8.11
C LEU A 194 4.79 2.92 7.32
N LYS A 195 5.26 1.89 6.62
CA LYS A 195 6.45 1.95 5.76
C LYS A 195 6.16 1.44 4.36
N HIS A 196 6.95 1.89 3.39
CA HIS A 196 7.10 1.25 2.09
C HIS A 196 8.60 1.14 1.76
N GLY A 197 9.09 -0.10 1.69
CA GLY A 197 10.52 -0.39 1.83
C GLY A 197 11.04 0.14 3.17
N GLU A 198 12.26 0.69 3.19
CA GLU A 198 12.83 1.31 4.39
C GLU A 198 12.12 2.60 4.84
N LYS A 199 11.42 3.28 3.92
CA LYS A 199 10.95 4.65 4.12
C LYS A 199 9.60 4.70 4.84
N VAL A 200 9.51 5.61 5.81
CA VAL A 200 8.29 5.87 6.60
C VAL A 200 7.30 6.72 5.81
N LEU A 201 6.06 6.22 5.71
CA LEU A 201 4.88 6.91 5.18
C LEU A 201 4.09 7.62 6.28
N ALA A 202 4.01 6.98 7.45
CA ALA A 202 3.23 7.41 8.59
C ALA A 202 3.92 7.01 9.90
N ALA A 203 3.75 7.82 10.93
CA ALA A 203 3.96 7.41 12.31
C ALA A 203 2.93 8.14 13.20
N GLY A 204 2.57 7.52 14.32
CA GLY A 204 1.63 8.09 15.27
C GLY A 204 1.19 7.10 16.33
N PHE A 205 0.13 7.45 17.05
CA PHE A 205 -0.47 6.62 18.09
C PHE A 205 -1.99 6.50 17.90
N GLY A 206 -2.58 5.50 18.56
CA GLY A 206 -4.02 5.28 18.60
C GLY A 206 -4.41 4.49 19.84
N THR A 207 -5.71 4.31 20.06
CA THR A 207 -6.28 3.55 21.17
C THR A 207 -7.12 2.38 20.67
N ALA A 208 -7.07 1.26 21.38
CA ALA A 208 -7.99 0.15 21.25
C ALA A 208 -9.29 0.45 22.00
N SER A 209 -10.39 -0.19 21.60
CA SER A 209 -11.73 0.09 22.18
C SER A 209 -11.88 -0.25 23.67
N ILE A 210 -10.95 -1.01 24.25
CA ILE A 210 -10.78 -1.28 25.68
C ILE A 210 -9.30 -1.61 25.95
N GLY A 211 -8.83 -1.38 27.17
CA GLY A 211 -7.48 -1.76 27.61
C GLY A 211 -7.41 -3.20 28.14
N ALA A 212 -6.18 -3.66 28.39
CA ALA A 212 -5.91 -4.92 29.07
C ALA A 212 -6.56 -4.95 30.47
N PRO A 213 -7.02 -6.12 30.95
CA PRO A 213 -6.71 -7.48 30.47
C PRO A 213 -7.47 -7.91 29.20
N ASP A 214 -8.50 -7.18 28.79
CA ASP A 214 -9.35 -7.52 27.65
C ASP A 214 -8.74 -7.17 26.28
N TRP A 215 -9.33 -7.73 25.23
CA TRP A 215 -8.98 -7.45 23.83
C TRP A 215 -9.87 -6.34 23.29
N GLY A 216 -9.30 -5.15 23.07
CA GLY A 216 -9.97 -4.03 22.41
C GLY A 216 -9.81 -4.09 20.90
N LYS A 217 -10.84 -3.65 20.18
CA LYS A 217 -10.77 -3.51 18.71
C LYS A 217 -9.85 -2.36 18.37
N VAL A 218 -8.98 -2.57 17.39
CA VAL A 218 -8.22 -1.52 16.73
C VAL A 218 -8.73 -1.36 15.30
N GLN A 219 -8.99 -0.13 14.89
CA GLN A 219 -9.23 0.24 13.50
C GLN A 219 -8.46 1.54 13.25
N TYR A 220 -7.77 1.62 12.11
CA TYR A 220 -7.14 2.84 11.65
C TYR A 220 -7.33 2.98 10.13
N ASP A 221 -7.91 4.09 9.69
CA ASP A 221 -8.10 4.43 8.29
C ASP A 221 -7.19 5.62 7.96
N TRP A 222 -6.01 5.33 7.39
CA TRP A 222 -5.03 6.32 6.99
C TRP A 222 -5.36 6.84 5.60
N ASN A 223 -5.79 8.11 5.54
CA ASN A 223 -6.10 8.86 4.33
C ASN A 223 -5.32 10.19 4.33
N ARG A 224 -3.97 10.14 4.36
CA ARG A 224 -3.14 11.36 4.34
C ARG A 224 -2.96 11.82 2.90
N VAL A 225 -3.32 13.07 2.64
CA VAL A 225 -3.01 13.76 1.39
C VAL A 225 -1.51 14.04 1.33
N GLY A 226 -0.90 13.98 0.15
CA GLY A 226 0.50 14.37 -0.07
C GLY A 226 0.73 15.82 0.39
N GLU A 227 1.53 16.00 1.44
CA GLU A 227 1.80 17.33 2.00
C GLU A 227 2.65 18.16 1.02
N HIS A 228 2.01 19.16 0.41
CA HIS A 228 2.68 20.20 -0.37
C HIS A 228 3.67 20.96 0.52
N ASN A 229 4.96 20.82 0.22
CA ASN A 229 6.06 21.71 0.61
C ASN A 229 6.83 22.07 -0.66
#